data_AF-A0A661XC74-F1
#
_entry.id   AF-A0A661XC74-F1
#
_cell.length_a   1.000
_cell.length_b   1.000
_cell.length_c   1.000
_cell.angle_alpha   90.00
_cell.angle_beta   90.00
_cell.angle_gamma   90.00
#
_symmetry.space_group_name_H-M   'P 1'
#
loop_
_entity.id
_entity.type
_entity.pdbx_description
1 polymer ?
#
loop_
_entity_poly.entity_id
_entity_poly.type
_entity_poly.pdbx_seq_one_letter_code
_entity_poly.pdbx_strand_id
1 'polypeptide(L)'
;MFLSHQKKIDIEKEKIKSEFEKKQREREERLRRELERLKMVLEEERKKELEKRRRELEEKRVEIEKKRQQEFENKIKELEERIKREKKIEEILKREEKKEMPEPASKETDDIWKIKRVDIPMDYTELEKMLKSDLKSMRIHALWALGEKGGRISYQILSDFLKDDISFEEKREALKALKKMLLFEDTPQDIKLKIEEILKEERRKGWIV
;
A
#
# COMPACT_ATOMS: atom_id res chain seq x y z
N MET A 1 -36.84 -24.79 -94.63
CA MET A 1 -37.21 -23.61 -93.82
C MET A 1 -37.17 -23.85 -92.29
N PHE A 2 -37.46 -25.06 -91.78
CA PHE A 2 -37.51 -25.38 -90.34
C PHE A 2 -36.19 -25.20 -89.56
N LEU A 3 -35.04 -25.54 -90.16
CA LEU A 3 -33.72 -25.41 -89.50
C LEU A 3 -33.33 -23.97 -89.16
N SER A 4 -33.88 -22.96 -89.85
CA SER A 4 -33.62 -21.55 -89.50
C SER A 4 -34.49 -21.05 -88.35
N HIS A 5 -35.66 -21.66 -88.13
CA HIS A 5 -36.56 -21.32 -87.03
C HIS A 5 -36.04 -21.84 -85.69
N GLN A 6 -35.53 -23.08 -85.67
CA GLN A 6 -34.96 -23.68 -84.47
C GLN A 6 -33.75 -22.87 -83.94
N LYS A 7 -32.84 -22.47 -84.83
CA LYS A 7 -31.70 -21.61 -84.46
C LYS A 7 -32.13 -20.25 -83.90
N LYS A 8 -33.22 -19.66 -84.41
CA LYS A 8 -33.77 -18.40 -83.86
C LYS A 8 -34.32 -18.59 -82.44
N ILE A 9 -35.03 -19.69 -82.20
CA ILE A 9 -35.56 -20.03 -80.87
C ILE A 9 -34.43 -20.25 -79.87
N ASP A 10 -33.35 -20.92 -80.26
CA ASP A 10 -32.22 -21.18 -79.37
C ASP A 10 -31.46 -19.89 -79.03
N ILE A 11 -31.27 -18.98 -80.00
CA ILE A 11 -30.71 -17.64 -79.77
C ILE A 11 -31.61 -16.81 -78.83
N GLU A 12 -32.93 -16.88 -78.99
CA GLU A 12 -33.87 -16.20 -78.10
C GLU A 12 -33.83 -16.77 -76.68
N LYS A 13 -33.71 -18.10 -76.50
CA LYS A 13 -33.56 -18.73 -75.19
C LYS A 13 -32.27 -18.32 -74.49
N GLU A 14 -31.15 -18.25 -75.22
CA GLU A 14 -29.88 -17.77 -74.66
C GLU A 14 -29.95 -16.29 -74.23
N LYS A 15 -30.61 -15.45 -75.04
CA LYS A 15 -30.86 -14.05 -74.67
C LYS A 15 -31.71 -13.94 -73.41
N ILE A 16 -32.81 -14.69 -73.32
CA ILE A 16 -33.69 -14.70 -72.14
C ILE A 16 -32.92 -15.17 -70.90
N LYS A 17 -32.09 -16.22 -71.02
CA LYS A 17 -31.28 -16.73 -69.92
C LYS A 17 -30.21 -15.71 -69.48
N SER A 18 -29.52 -15.08 -70.43
CA SER A 18 -28.54 -14.03 -70.14
C SER A 18 -29.18 -12.81 -69.47
N GLU A 19 -30.37 -12.39 -69.91
CA GLU A 19 -31.12 -11.30 -69.29
C GLU A 19 -31.58 -11.66 -67.87
N PHE A 20 -32.02 -12.90 -67.65
CA PHE A 20 -32.39 -13.38 -66.32
C PHE A 20 -31.20 -13.39 -65.36
N GLU A 21 -30.05 -13.90 -65.79
CA GLU A 21 -28.81 -13.89 -65.00
C GLU A 21 -28.35 -12.47 -64.69
N LYS A 22 -28.47 -11.54 -65.65
CA LYS A 22 -28.17 -10.12 -65.43
C LYS A 22 -29.09 -9.51 -64.36
N LYS A 23 -30.39 -9.76 -64.44
CA LYS A 23 -31.37 -9.30 -63.44
C LYS A 23 -31.12 -9.90 -62.05
N GLN A 24 -30.69 -11.16 -61.96
CA GLN A 24 -30.31 -11.78 -60.69
C GLN A 24 -29.07 -11.11 -60.08
N ARG A 25 -28.03 -10.89 -60.88
CA ARG A 25 -26.82 -10.18 -60.42
C ARG A 25 -27.14 -8.75 -59.97
N GLU A 26 -27.96 -8.01 -60.72
CA GLU A 26 -28.40 -6.67 -60.33
C GLU A 26 -29.19 -6.67 -59.01
N ARG A 27 -30.05 -7.69 -58.80
CA ARG A 27 -30.81 -7.84 -57.55
C ARG A 27 -29.89 -8.18 -56.38
N GLU A 28 -28.96 -9.10 -56.56
CA GLU A 28 -27.97 -9.45 -55.54
C GLU A 28 -27.08 -8.26 -55.19
N GLU A 29 -26.67 -7.47 -56.18
CA GLU A 29 -25.87 -6.27 -55.94
C GLU A 29 -26.64 -5.20 -55.17
N ARG A 30 -27.94 -5.01 -55.48
CA ARG A 30 -28.82 -4.13 -54.69
C ARG A 30 -28.92 -4.61 -53.23
N LEU A 31 -29.17 -5.90 -53.03
CA LEU A 31 -29.25 -6.49 -51.69
C LEU A 31 -27.93 -6.36 -50.93
N ARG A 32 -26.77 -6.54 -51.60
CA ARG A 32 -25.45 -6.34 -50.98
C ARG A 32 -25.25 -4.89 -50.53
N ARG A 33 -25.60 -3.92 -51.38
CA ARG A 33 -25.51 -2.49 -51.04
C ARG A 33 -26.45 -2.12 -49.89
N GLU A 34 -27.66 -2.68 -49.85
CA GLU A 34 -28.60 -2.49 -48.73
C GLU A 34 -28.07 -3.10 -47.43
N LEU A 35 -27.53 -4.32 -47.48
CA LEU A 35 -26.90 -4.96 -46.32
C LEU A 35 -25.71 -4.16 -45.81
N GLU A 36 -24.89 -3.60 -46.69
CA GLU A 36 -23.74 -2.77 -46.31
C GLU A 36 -24.19 -1.47 -45.63
N ARG A 37 -25.23 -0.80 -46.16
CA ARG A 37 -25.84 0.36 -45.51
C ARG A 37 -26.37 0.03 -44.11
N LEU A 38 -27.10 -1.08 -43.98
CA LEU A 38 -27.63 -1.52 -42.68
C LEU A 38 -26.52 -1.85 -41.69
N LYS A 39 -25.42 -2.46 -42.13
CA LYS A 39 -24.24 -2.71 -41.28
C LYS A 39 -23.63 -1.40 -40.77
N MET A 40 -23.46 -0.40 -41.64
CA MET A 40 -22.93 0.90 -41.22
C MET A 40 -23.83 1.58 -40.18
N VAL A 41 -25.15 1.60 -40.42
CA VAL A 41 -26.12 2.17 -39.46
C VAL A 41 -26.04 1.45 -38.11
N LEU A 42 -26.01 0.12 -38.12
CA LEU A 42 -25.93 -0.68 -36.89
C LEU A 42 -24.61 -0.48 -36.15
N GLU A 43 -23.49 -0.29 -36.85
CA GLU A 43 -22.22 0.06 -36.24
C GLU A 43 -22.22 1.45 -35.63
N GLU A 44 -22.85 2.44 -36.28
CA GLU A 44 -23.02 3.79 -35.73
C GLU A 44 -23.89 3.79 -34.48
N GLU A 45 -24.99 3.04 -34.46
CA GLU A 45 -25.85 2.88 -33.29
C GLU A 45 -25.09 2.24 -32.13
N ARG A 46 -24.34 1.17 -32.39
CA ARG A 46 -23.47 0.54 -31.38
C ARG A 46 -22.42 1.50 -30.83
N LYS A 47 -21.79 2.32 -31.69
CA LYS A 47 -20.83 3.34 -31.25
C LYS A 47 -21.49 4.37 -30.35
N LYS A 48 -22.68 4.87 -30.71
CA LYS A 48 -23.45 5.82 -29.90
C LYS A 48 -23.86 5.22 -28.55
N GLU A 49 -24.29 3.96 -28.53
CA GLU A 49 -24.65 3.26 -27.29
C GLU A 49 -23.44 3.07 -26.36
N LEU A 50 -22.30 2.66 -26.91
CA LEU A 50 -21.05 2.52 -26.15
C LEU A 50 -20.59 3.87 -25.59
N GLU A 51 -20.74 4.95 -26.35
CA GLU A 51 -20.39 6.30 -25.89
C GLU A 51 -21.30 6.74 -24.73
N LYS A 52 -22.62 6.49 -24.82
CA LYS A 52 -23.55 6.75 -23.71
C LYS A 52 -23.17 5.97 -22.46
N ARG A 53 -22.92 4.66 -22.58
CA ARG A 53 -22.50 3.81 -21.46
C ARG A 53 -21.19 4.28 -20.83
N ARG A 54 -20.23 4.75 -21.64
CA ARG A 54 -18.98 5.33 -21.14
C ARG A 54 -19.24 6.57 -20.30
N ARG A 55 -20.07 7.51 -20.79
CA ARG A 55 -20.44 8.72 -20.04
C ARG A 55 -21.14 8.38 -18.73
N GLU A 56 -22.11 7.46 -18.73
CA GLU A 56 -22.80 7.02 -17.50
C GLU A 56 -21.85 6.40 -16.48
N LEU A 57 -20.89 5.58 -16.93
CA LEU A 57 -19.89 4.99 -16.04
C LEU A 57 -18.94 6.04 -15.46
N GLU A 58 -18.57 7.03 -16.26
CA GLU A 58 -17.72 8.14 -15.84
C GLU A 58 -18.44 9.04 -14.82
N GLU A 59 -19.70 9.37 -15.05
CA GLU A 59 -20.55 10.08 -14.09
C GLU A 59 -20.67 9.32 -12.76
N LYS A 60 -20.90 8.00 -12.80
CA LYS A 60 -20.93 7.16 -11.59
C LYS A 60 -19.59 7.16 -10.85
N ARG A 61 -18.47 7.12 -11.58
CA ARG A 61 -17.13 7.20 -10.96
C ARG A 61 -16.94 8.54 -10.25
N VAL A 62 -17.28 9.64 -10.91
CA VAL A 62 -17.19 10.98 -10.33
C VAL A 62 -18.10 11.12 -9.11
N GLU A 63 -19.31 10.57 -9.15
CA GLU A 63 -20.25 10.60 -8.01
C GLU A 63 -19.71 9.82 -6.81
N ILE A 64 -19.16 8.62 -7.03
CA ILE A 64 -18.53 7.81 -5.98
C ILE A 64 -17.34 8.54 -5.37
N GLU A 65 -16.52 9.19 -6.20
CA GLU A 65 -15.35 9.93 -5.74
C GLU A 65 -15.74 11.16 -4.91
N LYS A 66 -16.77 11.90 -5.34
CA LYS A 66 -17.35 13.00 -4.55
C LYS A 66 -17.87 12.52 -3.19
N LYS A 67 -18.58 11.39 -3.15
CA LYS A 67 -19.06 10.80 -1.88
C LYS A 67 -17.90 10.46 -0.94
N ARG A 68 -16.83 9.84 -1.47
CA ARG A 68 -15.62 9.55 -0.69
C ARG A 68 -14.96 10.82 -0.16
N GLN A 69 -14.82 11.84 -1.00
CA GLN A 69 -14.25 13.14 -0.59
C GLN A 69 -15.08 13.76 0.55
N GLN A 70 -16.40 13.76 0.41
CA GLN A 70 -17.30 14.28 1.44
C GLN A 70 -17.22 13.48 2.75
N GLU A 71 -17.09 12.15 2.69
CA GLU A 71 -16.85 11.31 3.87
C GLU A 71 -15.52 11.65 4.56
N PHE A 72 -14.45 11.89 3.79
CA PHE A 72 -13.17 12.32 4.35
C PHE A 72 -13.26 13.69 5.00
N GLU A 73 -13.93 14.66 4.36
CA GLU A 73 -14.14 15.98 4.95
C GLU A 73 -14.93 15.92 6.26
N ASN A 74 -15.97 15.08 6.34
CA ASN A 74 -16.74 14.88 7.56
C ASN A 74 -15.88 14.27 8.69
N LYS A 75 -15.05 13.27 8.37
CA LYS A 75 -14.11 12.67 9.33
C LYS A 75 -13.07 13.67 9.83
N ILE A 76 -12.56 14.53 8.94
CA ILE A 76 -11.61 15.58 9.33
C ILE A 76 -12.27 16.55 10.31
N LYS A 77 -13.49 17.01 10.03
CA LYS A 77 -14.25 17.89 10.95
C LYS A 77 -14.49 17.23 12.31
N GLU A 78 -14.84 15.95 12.33
CA GLU A 78 -15.01 15.20 13.58
C GLU A 78 -13.71 15.14 14.40
N LEU A 79 -12.58 14.85 13.75
CA LEU A 79 -11.28 14.83 14.41
C LEU A 79 -10.88 16.22 14.93
N GLU A 80 -11.13 17.28 14.17
CA GLU A 80 -10.89 18.66 14.63
C GLU A 80 -11.72 19.01 15.87
N GLU A 81 -12.98 18.58 15.94
CA GLU A 81 -13.80 18.74 17.14
C GLU A 81 -13.23 17.97 18.34
N ARG A 82 -12.77 16.74 18.13
CA ARG A 82 -12.14 15.94 19.20
C ARG A 82 -10.88 16.62 19.72
N ILE A 83 -10.03 17.13 18.83
CA ILE A 83 -8.84 17.90 19.21
C ILE A 83 -9.22 19.16 20.00
N LYS A 84 -10.28 19.88 19.61
CA LYS A 84 -10.77 21.05 20.37
C LYS A 84 -11.25 20.66 21.77
N ARG A 85 -11.95 19.54 21.91
CA ARG A 85 -12.41 19.02 23.22
C ARG A 85 -11.22 18.62 24.10
N GLU A 86 -10.25 17.90 23.53
CA GLU A 86 -9.02 17.49 24.24
C GLU A 86 -8.21 18.70 24.71
N LYS A 87 -8.00 19.71 23.86
CA LYS A 87 -7.35 20.96 24.27
C LYS A 87 -8.07 21.68 25.40
N LYS A 88 -9.42 21.66 25.39
CA LYS A 88 -10.23 22.25 26.46
C LYS A 88 -10.07 21.48 27.79
N ILE A 89 -9.98 20.15 27.73
CA ILE A 89 -9.71 19.31 28.90
C ILE A 89 -8.29 19.59 29.43
N GLU A 90 -7.30 19.70 28.55
CA GLU A 90 -5.92 20.05 28.91
C GLU A 90 -5.84 21.42 29.60
N GLU A 91 -6.61 22.41 29.14
CA GLU A 91 -6.69 23.72 29.78
C GLU A 91 -7.34 23.68 31.17
N ILE A 92 -8.36 22.82 31.35
CA ILE A 92 -8.99 22.59 32.66
C ILE A 92 -8.00 21.92 33.62
N LEU A 93 -7.31 20.88 33.18
CA LEU A 93 -6.28 20.19 33.97
C LEU A 93 -5.18 21.17 34.42
N LYS A 94 -4.66 22.01 33.52
CA LYS A 94 -3.68 23.06 33.87
C LYS A 94 -4.20 24.09 34.87
N ARG A 95 -5.53 24.30 34.94
CA ARG A 95 -6.16 25.19 35.92
C ARG A 95 -6.35 24.52 37.28
N GLU A 96 -6.64 23.22 37.28
CA GLU A 96 -6.76 22.42 38.51
C GLU A 96 -5.38 22.20 39.16
N GLU A 97 -4.35 21.88 38.37
CA GLU A 97 -2.95 21.81 38.84
C GLU A 97 -2.48 23.14 39.46
N LYS A 98 -2.99 24.29 38.99
CA LYS A 98 -2.66 25.60 39.58
C LYS A 98 -3.43 25.93 40.87
N LYS A 99 -4.52 25.22 41.17
CA LYS A 99 -5.32 25.44 42.40
C LYS A 99 -4.89 24.56 43.56
N GLU A 100 -4.25 23.43 43.28
CA GLU A 100 -3.77 22.48 44.28
C GLU A 100 -2.25 22.56 44.45
N MET A 101 -1.70 23.66 44.96
CA MET A 101 -0.37 23.62 45.58
C MET A 101 -0.24 24.58 46.77
N PRO A 102 -0.03 24.06 48.00
CA PRO A 102 0.95 24.62 48.91
C PRO A 102 2.36 24.20 48.47
N GLU A 103 3.30 25.14 48.40
CA GLU A 103 4.74 24.86 48.33
C GLU A 103 5.28 24.40 49.71
N PRO A 104 6.48 23.77 49.82
CA PRO A 104 7.36 23.22 48.78
C PRO A 104 7.89 21.80 49.11
N ALA A 105 8.21 20.99 48.09
CA ALA A 105 9.24 19.96 48.21
C ALA A 105 9.89 19.70 46.85
N SER A 106 11.12 20.18 46.76
CA SER A 106 12.03 20.00 45.64
C SER A 106 12.35 18.53 45.37
N LYS A 107 12.49 18.20 44.07
CA LYS A 107 13.19 17.03 43.48
C LYS A 107 12.50 15.67 43.62
N GLU A 108 11.62 15.32 42.69
CA GLU A 108 11.35 13.90 42.36
C GLU A 108 10.54 13.67 41.07
N THR A 109 9.94 14.72 40.47
CA THR A 109 9.05 14.54 39.31
C THR A 109 9.75 14.28 37.96
N ASP A 110 11.07 14.46 37.87
CA ASP A 110 11.81 14.18 36.63
C ASP A 110 11.97 12.67 36.36
N ASP A 111 11.68 11.80 37.33
CA ASP A 111 11.97 10.37 37.25
C ASP A 111 10.81 9.50 36.73
N ILE A 112 9.58 10.03 36.68
CA ILE A 112 8.38 9.24 36.32
C ILE A 112 8.40 8.84 34.83
N TRP A 113 9.03 9.65 33.98
CA TRP A 113 9.08 9.44 32.53
C TRP A 113 10.40 8.86 32.02
N LYS A 114 11.37 8.63 32.92
CA LYS A 114 12.65 8.02 32.55
C LYS A 114 12.49 6.51 32.46
N ILE A 115 12.77 5.96 31.28
CA ILE A 115 12.81 4.51 31.10
C ILE A 115 14.02 3.99 31.89
N LYS A 116 13.74 3.38 33.05
CA LYS A 116 14.77 2.71 33.86
C LYS A 116 15.20 1.41 33.18
N ARG A 117 16.49 1.10 33.26
CA ARG A 117 17.01 -0.20 32.79
C ARG A 117 16.44 -1.31 33.65
N VAL A 118 16.16 -2.45 33.02
CA VAL A 118 15.90 -3.68 33.76
C VAL A 118 17.24 -4.19 34.27
N ASP A 119 17.34 -4.43 35.58
CA ASP A 119 18.52 -5.07 36.15
C ASP A 119 18.53 -6.55 35.73
N ILE A 120 19.48 -6.90 34.87
CA ILE A 120 19.64 -8.27 34.37
C ILE A 120 20.80 -8.90 35.14
N PRO A 121 20.52 -9.89 36.01
CA PRO A 121 21.50 -10.52 36.89
C PRO A 121 22.37 -11.54 36.14
N MET A 122 22.75 -11.22 34.91
CA MET A 122 23.52 -12.07 34.01
C MET A 122 24.66 -11.26 33.41
N ASP A 123 25.86 -11.84 33.36
CA ASP A 123 27.03 -11.15 32.84
C ASP A 123 27.04 -11.11 31.31
N TYR A 124 27.76 -10.13 30.74
CA TYR A 124 27.90 -10.02 29.28
C TYR A 124 28.50 -11.29 28.65
N THR A 125 29.41 -11.95 29.37
CA THR A 125 30.05 -13.20 28.94
C THR A 125 29.07 -14.36 28.84
N GLU A 126 28.08 -14.42 29.72
CA GLU A 126 27.02 -15.42 29.69
C GLU A 126 26.02 -15.13 28.56
N LEU A 127 25.67 -13.86 28.36
CA LEU A 127 24.84 -13.43 27.23
C LEU A 127 25.51 -13.76 25.88
N GLU A 128 26.81 -13.55 25.74
CA GLU A 128 27.56 -13.96 24.55
C GLU A 128 27.57 -15.47 24.32
N LYS A 129 27.68 -16.27 25.40
CA LYS A 129 27.55 -17.73 25.29
C LYS A 129 26.15 -18.13 24.83
N MET A 130 25.11 -17.47 25.34
CA MET A 130 23.73 -17.71 24.92
C MET A 130 23.49 -17.34 23.46
N LEU A 131 24.14 -16.30 22.93
CA LEU A 131 24.09 -15.96 21.49
C LEU A 131 24.70 -17.05 20.59
N LYS A 132 25.57 -17.90 21.14
CA LYS A 132 26.19 -19.04 20.44
C LYS A 132 25.46 -20.37 20.69
N SER A 133 24.35 -20.36 21.42
CA SER A 133 23.56 -21.57 21.69
C SER A 133 22.88 -22.07 20.42
N ASP A 134 22.70 -23.39 20.30
CA ASP A 134 21.93 -24.00 19.22
C ASP A 134 20.43 -23.65 19.30
N LEU A 135 19.95 -23.31 20.51
CA LEU A 135 18.56 -22.96 20.76
C LEU A 135 18.28 -21.51 20.33
N LYS A 136 17.48 -21.34 19.28
CA LYS A 136 17.03 -20.03 18.79
C LYS A 136 16.40 -19.16 19.89
N SER A 137 15.61 -19.78 20.78
CA SER A 137 15.00 -19.07 21.90
C SER A 137 16.05 -18.45 22.82
N MET A 138 17.14 -19.16 23.13
CA MET A 138 18.22 -18.62 23.96
C MET A 138 18.90 -17.44 23.29
N ARG A 139 19.16 -17.52 21.99
CA ARG A 139 19.77 -16.41 21.22
C ARG A 139 18.87 -15.17 21.25
N ILE A 140 17.56 -15.33 21.01
CA ILE A 140 16.59 -14.22 21.06
C ILE A 140 16.54 -13.58 22.47
N HIS A 141 16.48 -14.38 23.54
CA HIS A 141 16.48 -13.85 24.91
C HIS A 141 17.78 -13.11 25.24
N ALA A 142 18.92 -13.60 24.74
CA ALA A 142 20.20 -12.91 24.90
C ALA A 142 20.21 -11.54 24.20
N LEU A 143 19.68 -11.45 22.98
CA LEU A 143 19.55 -10.18 22.25
C LEU A 143 18.65 -9.18 22.98
N TRP A 144 17.50 -9.64 23.47
CA TRP A 144 16.61 -8.82 24.28
C TRP A 144 17.32 -8.31 25.55
N ALA A 145 17.98 -9.22 26.27
CA ALA A 145 18.70 -8.91 27.50
C ALA A 145 19.83 -7.88 27.28
N LEU A 146 20.58 -7.99 26.18
CA LEU A 146 21.60 -7.00 25.82
C LEU A 146 20.98 -5.62 25.59
N GLY A 147 19.81 -5.55 24.96
CA GLY A 147 19.06 -4.31 24.75
C GLY A 147 18.60 -3.65 26.04
N GLU A 148 18.08 -4.43 26.99
CA GLU A 148 17.68 -3.95 28.32
C GLU A 148 18.87 -3.49 29.17
N LYS A 149 19.96 -4.28 29.15
CA LYS A 149 21.16 -4.00 29.94
C LYS A 149 21.88 -2.76 29.43
N GLY A 150 21.83 -2.50 28.12
CA GLY A 150 22.31 -1.28 27.47
C GLY A 150 23.80 -0.98 27.66
N GLY A 151 24.23 0.21 27.28
CA GLY A 151 25.62 0.64 27.38
C GLY A 151 26.54 0.12 26.28
N ARG A 152 27.84 0.43 26.42
CA ARG A 152 28.81 0.29 25.33
C ARG A 152 29.13 -1.16 24.97
N ILE A 153 29.15 -2.04 25.96
CA ILE A 153 29.43 -3.46 25.77
C ILE A 153 28.25 -4.11 25.03
N SER A 154 27.01 -3.87 25.46
CA SER A 154 25.82 -4.32 24.73
C SER A 154 25.82 -3.86 23.27
N TYR A 155 26.13 -2.59 23.03
CA TYR A 155 26.20 -2.06 21.66
C TYR A 155 27.24 -2.81 20.82
N GLN A 156 28.44 -3.05 21.36
CA GLN A 156 29.50 -3.74 20.63
C GLN A 156 29.08 -5.16 20.26
N ILE A 157 28.53 -5.91 21.22
CA ILE A 157 28.07 -7.29 21.00
C ILE A 157 26.96 -7.32 19.94
N LEU A 158 25.95 -6.45 20.06
CA LEU A 158 24.85 -6.37 19.11
C LEU A 158 25.31 -5.94 17.71
N SER A 159 26.24 -4.99 17.63
CA SER A 159 26.79 -4.52 16.35
C SER A 159 27.63 -5.57 15.66
N ASP A 160 28.36 -6.39 16.41
CA ASP A 160 29.13 -7.50 15.83
C ASP A 160 28.20 -8.63 15.40
N PHE A 161 27.20 -8.96 16.22
CA PHE A 161 26.17 -9.96 15.88
C PHE A 161 25.41 -9.63 14.59
N LEU A 162 25.13 -8.34 14.32
CA LEU A 162 24.46 -7.92 13.09
C LEU A 162 25.31 -8.05 11.81
N LYS A 163 26.62 -8.28 11.92
CA LYS A 163 27.51 -8.51 10.77
C LYS A 163 27.51 -9.97 10.31
N ASP A 164 27.13 -10.88 11.20
CA ASP A 164 27.05 -12.31 10.89
C ASP A 164 25.81 -12.63 10.04
N ASP A 165 25.84 -13.81 9.40
CA ASP A 165 24.66 -14.33 8.70
C ASP A 165 23.67 -14.90 9.73
N ILE A 166 22.64 -14.13 10.02
CA ILE A 166 21.66 -14.39 11.09
C ILE A 166 20.24 -14.48 10.54
N SER A 167 19.37 -15.19 11.24
CA SER A 167 17.98 -15.32 10.80
C SER A 167 17.22 -13.99 10.90
N PHE A 168 16.14 -13.87 10.12
CA PHE A 168 15.27 -12.68 10.12
C PHE A 168 14.80 -12.29 11.54
N GLU A 169 14.40 -13.27 12.34
CA GLU A 169 13.90 -13.04 13.69
C GLU A 169 14.98 -12.51 14.63
N GLU A 170 16.19 -13.06 14.56
CA GLU A 170 17.32 -12.61 15.36
C GLU A 170 17.76 -11.21 14.95
N LYS A 171 17.83 -10.94 13.65
CA LYS A 171 18.12 -9.61 13.13
C LYS A 171 17.09 -8.58 13.60
N ARG A 172 15.80 -8.93 13.54
CA ARG A 172 14.72 -8.08 14.02
C ARG A 172 14.86 -7.79 15.52
N GLU A 173 15.19 -8.79 16.32
CA GLU A 173 15.32 -8.60 17.77
C GLU A 173 16.56 -7.78 18.12
N ALA A 174 17.69 -8.01 17.46
CA ALA A 174 18.90 -7.21 17.61
C ALA A 174 18.65 -5.72 17.27
N LEU A 175 17.90 -5.43 16.20
CA LEU A 175 17.55 -4.06 15.82
C LEU A 175 16.57 -3.40 16.80
N LYS A 176 15.64 -4.16 17.40
CA LYS A 176 14.79 -3.65 18.49
C LYS A 176 15.62 -3.34 19.73
N ALA A 177 16.56 -4.20 20.09
CA ALA A 177 17.47 -4.01 21.22
C ALA A 177 18.27 -2.70 21.04
N LEU A 178 18.86 -2.50 19.86
CA LEU A 178 19.54 -1.25 19.52
C LEU A 178 18.61 -0.03 19.59
N LYS A 179 17.38 -0.12 19.04
CA LYS A 179 16.40 0.96 19.12
C LYS A 179 16.03 1.29 20.57
N LYS A 180 15.90 0.29 21.44
CA LYS A 180 15.63 0.50 22.86
C LYS A 180 16.77 1.24 23.55
N MET A 181 18.02 0.94 23.19
CA MET A 181 19.19 1.61 23.77
C MET A 181 19.22 3.13 23.52
N LEU A 182 18.61 3.63 22.44
CA LEU A 182 18.48 5.06 22.18
C LEU A 182 17.60 5.77 23.22
N LEU A 183 16.66 5.06 23.84
CA LEU A 183 15.71 5.60 24.80
C LEU A 183 16.34 5.86 26.17
N PHE A 184 17.49 5.24 26.47
CA PHE A 184 18.17 5.47 27.73
C PHE A 184 18.97 6.78 27.70
N GLU A 185 18.87 7.56 28.77
CA GLU A 185 19.58 8.83 28.93
C GLU A 185 21.09 8.64 29.03
N ASP A 186 21.52 7.53 29.64
CA ASP A 186 22.91 7.22 29.95
C ASP A 186 23.67 6.56 28.77
N THR A 187 23.02 6.34 27.63
CA THR A 187 23.69 5.86 26.42
C THR A 187 24.57 6.99 25.85
N PRO A 188 25.90 6.79 25.71
CA PRO A 188 26.81 7.79 25.15
C PRO A 188 26.37 8.29 23.77
N GLN A 189 26.55 9.59 23.51
CA GLN A 189 26.08 10.23 22.27
C GLN A 189 26.74 9.67 21.01
N ASP A 190 28.02 9.28 21.09
CA ASP A 190 28.74 8.62 19.99
C ASP A 190 28.12 7.28 19.62
N ILE A 191 27.61 6.53 20.61
CA ILE A 191 26.91 5.27 20.39
C ILE A 191 25.53 5.53 19.80
N LYS A 192 24.80 6.54 20.30
CA LYS A 192 23.48 6.92 19.74
C LYS A 192 23.57 7.19 18.24
N LEU A 193 24.56 7.98 17.80
CA LEU A 193 24.78 8.28 16.39
C LEU A 193 25.04 7.02 15.55
N LYS A 194 25.89 6.11 16.05
CA LYS A 194 26.16 4.84 15.35
C LYS A 194 24.94 3.94 15.26
N ILE A 195 24.14 3.87 16.33
CA ILE A 195 22.88 3.11 16.32
C ILE A 195 21.92 3.70 15.29
N GLU A 196 21.76 5.03 15.25
CA GLU A 196 20.90 5.70 14.26
C GLU A 196 21.33 5.43 12.83
N GLU A 197 22.63 5.40 12.56
CA GLU A 197 23.19 5.05 11.25
C GLU A 197 22.82 3.62 10.85
N ILE A 198 23.04 2.64 11.74
CA ILE A 198 22.64 1.23 11.52
C ILE A 198 21.14 1.13 11.24
N LEU A 199 20.30 1.76 12.06
CA LEU A 199 18.85 1.70 11.90
C LEU A 199 18.38 2.37 10.60
N LYS A 200 19.04 3.45 10.16
CA LYS A 200 18.74 4.14 8.90
C LYS A 200 19.10 3.29 7.68
N GLU A 201 20.24 2.60 7.72
CA GLU A 201 20.64 1.66 6.68
C GLU A 201 19.66 0.48 6.58
N GLU A 202 19.28 -0.09 7.72
CA GLU A 202 18.34 -1.22 7.75
C GLU A 202 16.92 -0.81 7.34
N ARG A 203 16.50 0.43 7.63
CA ARG A 203 15.25 1.00 7.09
C ARG A 203 15.29 1.13 5.57
N ARG A 204 16.41 1.57 4.97
CA ARG A 204 16.57 1.64 3.50
C ARG A 204 16.47 0.27 2.84
N LYS A 205 16.95 -0.77 3.53
CA LYS A 205 16.86 -2.17 3.09
C LYS A 205 15.47 -2.79 3.33
N GLY A 206 14.53 -2.07 3.95
CA GLY A 206 13.16 -2.54 4.21
C GLY A 206 13.00 -3.48 5.42
N TRP A 207 14.02 -3.59 6.27
CA TRP A 207 13.97 -4.48 7.46
C TRP A 207 13.24 -3.86 8.65
N ILE A 208 13.15 -2.52 8.68
CA ILE A 208 12.49 -1.76 9.72
C ILE A 208 11.47 -0.84 9.03
N VAL A 209 10.20 -0.92 9.48
CA VAL A 209 9.13 0.00 9.10
C VAL A 209 9.09 1.16 10.10
#